data_AF-A0A329LH38-F1
#
_entry.id   AF-A0A329LH38-F1
#
_cell.length_a   1.000
_cell.length_b   1.000
_cell.length_c   1.000
_cell.angle_alpha   90.00
_cell.angle_beta   90.00
_cell.angle_gamma   90.00
#
_symmetry.space_group_name_H-M   'P 1'
#
loop_
_entity.id
_entity.type
_entity.pdbx_description
1 polymer ?
#
loop_
_entity_poly.entity_id
_entity_poly.type
_entity_poly.pdbx_seq_one_letter_code
_entity_poly.pdbx_strand_id
1 'polypeptide(L)' 'MAETYRKSKVESFCQRLEVRIRILRSHLKQTDLSDKHDFLQGQLTALELVLQELNVEFELNQTKESEESS' A
#
# COMPACT_ATOMS: atom_id res chain seq x y z
N MET A 1 -10.99 -22.71 3.20
CA MET A 1 -10.36 -22.68 1.87
C MET A 1 -10.69 -21.42 1.07
N ALA A 2 -11.97 -21.05 0.87
CA ALA A 2 -12.33 -19.85 0.09
C ALA A 2 -11.86 -18.53 0.75
N GLU A 3 -11.87 -18.46 2.07
CA GLU A 3 -11.43 -17.28 2.84
C GLU A 3 -9.92 -17.04 2.75
N THR A 4 -9.10 -18.09 2.89
CA THR A 4 -7.64 -18.04 2.73
C THR A 4 -7.23 -17.58 1.33
N TYR A 5 -7.95 -18.02 0.29
CA TYR A 5 -7.71 -17.58 -1.09
C TYR A 5 -8.07 -16.11 -1.32
N ARG A 6 -9.12 -15.60 -0.65
CA ARG A 6 -9.46 -14.18 -0.69
C ARG A 6 -8.38 -13.35 0.00
N LYS A 7 -7.91 -13.77 1.17
CA LYS A 7 -6.86 -13.09 1.93
C LYS A 7 -5.56 -12.98 1.13
N SER A 8 -5.07 -14.09 0.55
CA SER A 8 -3.83 -14.08 -0.24
C SER A 8 -3.92 -13.23 -1.52
N LYS A 9 -5.10 -13.15 -2.13
CA LYS A 9 -5.34 -12.27 -3.30
C LYS A 9 -5.31 -10.80 -2.91
N VAL A 10 -5.86 -10.44 -1.75
CA VAL A 10 -5.81 -9.07 -1.21
C VAL A 10 -4.38 -8.70 -0.82
N GLU A 11 -3.65 -9.57 -0.13
CA GLU A 11 -2.22 -9.36 0.20
C GLU A 11 -1.40 -9.07 -1.07
N SER A 12 -1.59 -9.87 -2.12
CA SER A 12 -0.94 -9.66 -3.42
C SER A 12 -1.31 -8.31 -4.05
N PHE A 13 -2.53 -7.82 -3.82
CA PHE A 13 -2.97 -6.51 -4.30
C PHE A 13 -2.33 -5.38 -3.48
N CYS A 14 -2.29 -5.50 -2.16
CA CYS A 14 -1.61 -4.55 -1.26
C CYS A 14 -0.12 -4.41 -1.62
N GLN A 15 0.58 -5.51 -1.88
CA GLN A 15 1.97 -5.48 -2.35
C GLN A 15 2.15 -4.65 -3.63
N ARG A 16 1.20 -4.75 -4.59
CA ARG A 16 1.23 -3.93 -5.80
C ARG A 16 0.94 -2.46 -5.52
N LEU A 17 0.05 -2.15 -4.58
CA LEU A 17 -0.20 -0.77 -4.14
C LEU A 17 1.05 -0.15 -3.51
N GLU A 18 1.76 -0.89 -2.66
CA GLU A 18 3.01 -0.43 -2.04
C GLU A 18 4.11 -0.15 -3.06
N VAL A 19 4.19 -0.93 -4.14
CA VAL A 19 5.12 -0.63 -5.25
C VAL A 19 4.76 0.69 -5.92
N ARG A 20 3.47 0.94 -6.20
CA ARG A 20 3.00 2.20 -6.80
C ARG A 20 3.25 3.40 -5.89
N ILE A 21 3.00 3.26 -4.59
CA ILE A 21 3.29 4.27 -3.57
C ILE A 21 4.79 4.63 -3.57
N ARG A 22 5.67 3.61 -3.62
CA ARG A 22 7.13 3.83 -3.70
C ARG A 22 7.53 4.61 -4.95
N ILE A 23 6.93 4.30 -6.10
CA ILE A 23 7.17 5.01 -7.37
C ILE A 23 6.70 6.47 -7.25
N LEU A 24 5.49 6.72 -6.76
CA LEU A 24 4.96 8.09 -6.59
C LEU A 24 5.81 8.93 -5.63
N ARG A 25 6.24 8.34 -4.51
CA ARG A 25 7.19 9.00 -3.59
C ARG A 25 8.54 9.30 -4.24
N SER A 26 8.98 8.46 -5.18
CA SER A 26 10.19 8.75 -5.97
C SER A 26 9.96 9.92 -6.91
N HIS A 27 8.84 9.94 -7.65
CA HIS A 27 8.51 11.02 -8.58
C HIS A 27 8.35 12.38 -7.87
N LEU A 28 7.76 12.40 -6.67
CA LEU A 28 7.64 13.63 -5.87
C LEU A 28 8.98 14.25 -5.45
N LYS A 29 10.06 13.46 -5.48
CA LYS A 29 11.42 13.95 -5.20
C LYS A 29 12.15 14.47 -6.45
N GLN A 30 11.57 14.28 -7.64
CA GLN A 30 12.18 14.71 -8.89
C GLN A 30 11.72 16.13 -9.24
N THR A 31 12.67 17.03 -9.49
CA THR A 31 12.42 18.45 -9.71
C THR A 31 11.78 18.75 -11.07
N ASP A 32 11.95 17.85 -12.04
CA ASP A 32 11.39 17.89 -13.39
C ASP A 32 9.88 17.62 -13.45
N LEU A 33 9.28 17.17 -12.34
CA LEU A 33 7.84 16.91 -12.22
C LEU A 33 7.11 17.91 -11.30
N SER A 34 7.73 19.05 -11.02
CA SER A 34 7.19 20.07 -10.11
C SER A 34 5.82 20.61 -10.54
N ASP A 35 5.54 20.69 -11.84
CA ASP A 35 4.25 21.06 -12.43
C ASP A 35 3.12 20.05 -12.15
N LYS A 36 3.48 18.82 -11.80
CA LYS A 36 2.56 17.72 -11.47
C LYS A 36 2.58 17.35 -10.00
N HIS A 37 3.28 18.11 -9.16
CA HIS A 37 3.50 17.78 -7.76
C HIS A 37 2.17 17.55 -7.01
N ASP A 38 1.22 18.48 -7.10
CA ASP A 38 -0.08 18.37 -6.41
C ASP A 38 -0.91 17.18 -6.91
N PHE A 39 -0.84 16.89 -8.21
CA PHE A 39 -1.49 15.71 -8.78
C PHE A 39 -0.87 14.41 -8.24
N LEU A 40 0.45 14.30 -8.25
CA LEU A 40 1.17 13.14 -7.73
C LEU A 40 0.95 12.96 -6.23
N GLN A 41 0.88 14.05 -5.47
CA GLN A 41 0.58 14.05 -4.05
C GLN A 41 -0.85 13.57 -3.78
N GLY A 42 -1.84 14.03 -4.55
CA GLY A 42 -3.21 13.54 -4.47
C GLY A 42 -3.32 12.05 -4.78
N GLN A 43 -2.62 11.56 -5.81
CA GLN A 43 -2.56 10.13 -6.14
C GLN A 43 -1.91 9.33 -5.02
N LEU A 44 -0.81 9.83 -4.44
CA LEU A 44 -0.12 9.18 -3.32
C LEU A 44 -1.06 9.03 -2.12
N THR A 45 -1.70 10.12 -1.69
CA THR A 45 -2.64 10.11 -0.56
C THR A 45 -3.81 9.16 -0.80
N ALA A 46 -4.38 9.13 -2.01
CA ALA A 46 -5.46 8.22 -2.34
C ALA A 46 -5.04 6.74 -2.21
N LEU A 47 -3.85 6.38 -2.70
CA LEU A 47 -3.36 5.00 -2.61
C LEU A 47 -3.01 4.60 -1.17
N GLU A 48 -2.48 5.51 -0.37
CA GLU A 48 -2.18 5.28 1.06
C GLU A 48 -3.46 5.02 1.85
N LEU A 49 -4.54 5.77 1.60
CA LEU A 49 -5.84 5.56 2.23
C LEU A 49 -6.43 4.19 1.86
N VAL A 50 -6.47 3.85 0.57
CA VAL A 50 -6.98 2.54 0.13
C VAL A 50 -6.17 1.39 0.73
N LEU A 51 -4.84 1.53 0.80
CA LEU A 51 -3.99 0.52 1.43
C LEU A 51 -4.29 0.37 2.93
N GLN A 52 -4.50 1.49 3.63
CA GLN A 52 -4.88 1.48 5.04
C GLN A 52 -6.25 0.81 5.25
N GLU A 53 -7.26 1.16 4.46
CA GLU A 53 -8.59 0.55 4.51
C GLU A 53 -8.53 -0.96 4.32
N LEU A 54 -7.78 -1.43 3.32
CA LEU A 54 -7.59 -2.87 3.07
C LEU A 54 -6.84 -3.57 4.20
N ASN A 55 -5.81 -2.93 4.76
CA ASN A 55 -5.07 -3.51 5.87
C ASN A 55 -5.92 -3.68 7.14
N VAL A 56 -6.83 -2.73 7.40
CA VAL A 56 -7.77 -2.79 8.51
C VAL A 56 -8.85 -3.84 8.25
N GLU A 57 -9.51 -3.80 7.09
CA GLU A 57 -10.60 -4.71 6.72
C GLU A 57 -10.16 -6.19 6.71
N PHE A 58 -8.92 -6.47 6.30
CA PHE A 58 -8.40 -7.83 6.17
C PHE A 58 -7.37 -8.22 7.24
N GLU A 59 -7.16 -7.37 8.26
CA GLU A 59 -6.24 -7.59 9.38
C GLU A 59 -4.81 -7.98 8.96
N LEU A 60 -4.33 -7.41 7.85
CA LEU A 60 -3.07 -7.84 7.21
C LEU A 60 -1.81 -7.45 8.02
N ASN A 61 -1.94 -6.49 8.94
CA ASN A 61 -0.84 -6.00 9.76
C ASN A 61 -0.69 -6.72 11.11
N GLN A 62 -1.62 -7.59 11.49
CA GLN A 62 -1.60 -8.26 12.80
C GLN A 62 -0.69 -9.51 12.84
N THR A 63 -0.14 -9.94 11.71
CA THR A 63 0.58 -11.23 11.62
C THR A 63 2.09 -11.12 11.86
N LYS A 64 2.64 -9.93 12.13
CA LYS A 64 4.10 -9.74 12.35
C LYS A 64 4.55 -9.79 13.82
N GLU A 65 3.64 -9.79 14.79
CA GLU A 65 4.00 -9.76 16.22
C GLU A 65 4.06 -11.15 16.88
N SER A 66 3.74 -12.24 16.17
CA SER A 66 3.66 -13.58 16.76
C SER A 66 4.82 -14.52 16.44
N GLU A 67 5.82 -14.10 15.66
CA GLU A 67 6.97 -14.96 15.28
C GLU A 67 8.27 -14.65 16.04
N GLU A 68 8.30 -13.64 16.92
CA GLU A 68 9.49 -13.29 17.75
C GLU A 68 9.38 -13.77 19.21
N SER A 69 8.46 -14.68 19.51
CA SER A 69 8.34 -15.32 20.83
C SER A 69 8.11 -16.82 20.71
N SER A 70 9.11 -17.54 20.21
CA SER A 70 9.25 -19.01 20.32
C SER A 70 10.70 -19.42 20.28
#